data_AF-A0AAV0XNB9-F1
#
_entry.id   AF-A0AAV0XNB9-F1
#
_cell.length_a   1.000
_cell.length_b   1.000
_cell.length_c   1.000
_cell.angle_alpha   90.00
_cell.angle_beta   90.00
_cell.angle_gamma   90.00
#
_symmetry.space_group_name_H-M   'P 1'
#
loop_
_entity.id
_entity.type
_entity.pdbx_description
1 polymer ?
#
loop_
_entity_poly.entity_id
_entity_poly.type
_entity_poly.pdbx_seq_one_letter_code
_entity_poly.pdbx_strand_id
1 'polypeptide(L)' 'MFDCITCGKVYTHNRGLNRHSKIHDGSTTSCGLCAKVFTQQSNLSRHAKNVHKAARLHTNDHRNAVRIGSAMDRPTVKD' A
#
# COMPACT_ATOMS: atom_id res chain seq x y z
N MET A 1 4.53 13.23 14.34
CA MET A 1 3.31 12.38 14.40
C MET A 1 2.55 12.58 13.12
N PHE A 2 1.91 11.54 12.61
CA PHE A 2 1.12 11.58 11.38
C PHE A 2 -0.26 11.00 11.68
N ASP A 3 -1.29 11.83 11.61
CA ASP A 3 -2.67 11.49 11.94
C ASP A 3 -3.47 11.12 10.69
N CYS A 4 -4.38 10.16 10.85
CA CYS A 4 -5.40 9.87 9.86
C CYS A 4 -6.61 10.76 10.11
N ILE A 5 -6.88 11.69 9.20
CA ILE A 5 -8.03 12.61 9.29
C ILE A 5 -9.39 11.87 9.30
N THR A 6 -9.45 10.68 8.72
CA THR A 6 -10.69 9.90 8.63
C THR A 6 -11.07 9.23 9.94
N CYS A 7 -10.10 8.75 10.73
CA CYS A 7 -10.37 7.97 11.94
C CYS A 7 -9.53 8.35 13.16
N GLY A 8 -8.77 9.45 13.10
CA GLY A 8 -7.97 9.99 14.20
C GLY A 8 -6.76 9.16 14.63
N LYS A 9 -6.43 8.06 13.94
CA LYS A 9 -5.29 7.20 14.33
C LYS A 9 -3.97 7.89 14.05
N VAL A 10 -3.07 7.84 15.04
CA VAL A 10 -1.75 8.47 14.95
C VAL A 10 -0.66 7.42 14.69
N TYR A 11 0.24 7.77 13.78
CA TYR A 11 1.39 6.96 13.39
C TYR A 11 2.69 7.72 13.68
N THR A 12 3.73 6.97 14.04
CA THR A 12 5.08 7.51 14.26
C THR A 12 5.75 7.94 12.96
N HIS A 13 5.38 7.32 11.83
CA HIS A 13 5.99 7.55 10.53
C HIS A 13 4.92 7.72 9.43
N ASN A 14 5.20 8.59 8.46
CA ASN A 14 4.30 8.84 7.31
C ASN A 14 4.01 7.56 6.51
N ARG A 15 5.01 6.67 6.34
CA ARG A 15 4.80 5.37 5.68
C ARG A 15 3.71 4.54 6.39
N GLY A 16 3.61 4.65 7.71
CA GLY A 16 2.58 3.99 8.50
C GLY A 16 1.19 4.54 8.20
N LEU A 17 1.05 5.86 8.20
CA LEU A 17 -0.18 6.56 7.83
C LEU A 17 -0.60 6.23 6.39
N ASN A 18 0.30 6.37 5.42
CA ASN A 18 0.01 6.11 4.01
C ASN A 18 -0.46 4.68 3.75
N ARG A 19 0.13 3.69 4.44
CA ARG A 19 -0.35 2.31 4.38
C ARG A 19 -1.74 2.17 5.01
N HIS A 20 -1.98 2.85 6.12
CA HIS A 20 -3.25 2.82 6.81
C HIS A 20 -4.37 3.43 5.94
N SER A 21 -4.15 4.56 5.28
CA SER A 21 -5.17 5.23 4.47
C SER A 21 -5.80 4.35 3.39
N LYS A 22 -5.05 3.36 2.89
CA LYS A 22 -5.56 2.36 1.93
C LYS A 22 -6.79 1.58 2.41
N ILE A 23 -7.04 1.50 3.72
CA ILE A 23 -8.25 0.85 4.25
C ILE A 23 -9.50 1.69 3.99
N HIS A 24 -9.35 3.02 3.98
CA HIS A 24 -10.45 3.96 3.75
C HIS A 24 -10.75 4.09 2.26
N ASP A 25 -9.70 4.07 1.43
CA ASP A 25 -9.81 4.11 -0.03
C ASP A 25 -10.28 2.78 -0.65
N GLY A 26 -10.44 1.73 0.16
CA GLY A 26 -10.74 0.37 -0.34
C GLY A 26 -9.59 -0.25 -1.15
N SER A 27 -8.41 0.36 -1.19
CA SER A 27 -7.20 -0.12 -1.87
C SER A 27 -6.55 -1.29 -1.11
N THR A 28 -7.32 -2.37 -1.02
CA THR A 28 -6.93 -3.59 -0.34
C THR A 28 -6.68 -4.70 -1.36
N THR A 29 -5.75 -5.60 -1.05
CA THR A 29 -5.47 -6.76 -1.88
C THR A 29 -6.12 -8.00 -1.26
N SER A 30 -6.95 -8.69 -2.03
CA SER A 30 -7.61 -9.92 -1.58
C SER A 30 -6.83 -11.16 -2.00
N CYS A 31 -6.96 -12.23 -1.22
CA CYS A 31 -6.47 -13.54 -1.61
C CYS A 31 -7.39 -14.16 -2.64
N GLY A 32 -6.88 -14.50 -3.82
CA GLY A 32 -7.66 -15.17 -4.87
C GLY A 32 -8.16 -16.57 -4.51
N LEU A 33 -7.64 -17.19 -3.43
CA LEU A 33 -8.00 -18.55 -3.02
C LEU A 33 -9.06 -18.60 -1.89
N CYS A 34 -9.14 -17.56 -1.07
CA CYS A 34 -10.09 -17.52 0.06
C CYS A 34 -10.78 -16.16 0.27
N ALA A 35 -10.61 -15.22 -0.66
CA ALA A 35 -11.13 -13.85 -0.61
C ALA A 35 -10.70 -13.01 0.60
N LYS A 36 -9.78 -13.50 1.45
CA LYS A 36 -9.31 -12.76 2.62
C LYS A 36 -8.57 -11.48 2.23
N VAL A 37 -8.94 -10.37 2.86
CA VAL A 37 -8.46 -9.03 2.51
C VAL A 37 -7.24 -8.63 3.33
N PHE A 38 -6.25 -8.04 2.66
CA PHE A 38 -5.02 -7.55 3.26
C PHE A 38 -4.72 -6.11 2.82
N THR A 39 -4.09 -5.34 3.69
CA THR A 39 -3.65 -3.97 3.41
C THR A 39 -2.26 -3.89 2.79
N GLN A 40 -1.56 -5.04 2.69
CA GLN A 40 -0.19 -5.14 2.19
C GLN A 40 0.01 -6.42 1.38
N GLN A 41 0.70 -6.30 0.25
CA GLN A 41 1.06 -7.44 -0.60
C GLN A 41 1.97 -8.45 0.09
N SER A 42 2.90 -7.99 0.94
CA SER A 42 3.78 -8.88 1.72
C SER A 42 2.99 -9.74 2.70
N ASN A 43 1.94 -9.18 3.31
CA ASN A 43 1.04 -9.91 4.19
C ASN A 43 0.21 -10.95 3.41
N LEU A 44 -0.33 -10.58 2.24
CA LEU A 44 -1.03 -11.51 1.36
C LEU A 44 -0.10 -12.64 0.90
N SER A 45 1.13 -12.33 0.48
CA SER A 45 2.11 -13.33 0.04
C SER A 45 2.45 -14.32 1.16
N ARG A 46 2.70 -13.83 2.38
CA ARG A 46 2.92 -14.68 3.55
C ARG A 46 1.69 -15.52 3.88
N HIS A 47 0.50 -14.93 3.84
CA HIS A 47 -0.75 -15.65 4.04
C HIS A 47 -0.92 -16.77 3.02
N ALA A 48 -0.76 -16.47 1.72
CA ALA A 48 -0.86 -17.46 0.65
C ALA A 48 0.13 -18.60 0.86
N LYS A 49 1.41 -18.30 1.15
CA LYS A 49 2.43 -19.32 1.42
C LYS A 49 2.10 -20.22 2.62
N ASN A 50 1.56 -19.64 3.69
CA ASN A 50 1.37 -20.36 4.96
C ASN A 50 0.03 -21.10 5.02
N VAL A 51 -1.03 -20.54 4.40
CA VAL A 51 -2.41 -21.05 4.48
C VAL A 51 -2.78 -21.85 3.23
N HIS A 52 -2.26 -21.45 2.07
CA HIS A 52 -2.56 -22.07 0.78
C HIS A 52 -1.30 -22.69 0.19
N LYS A 53 -0.87 -23.81 0.77
CA LYS A 53 0.35 -24.51 0.40
C LYS A 53 0.24 -25.19 -0.99
N ALA A 54 0.23 -24.42 -2.07
CA ALA A 54 0.69 -24.85 -3.40
C ALA A 54 0.81 -23.68 -4.40
N ALA A 55 2.00 -23.64 -5.01
CA ALA A 55 2.41 -23.02 -6.26
C ALA A 55 2.18 -21.50 -6.47
N ARG A 56 3.32 -20.80 -6.57
CA ARG A 56 3.56 -19.58 -7.37
C ARG A 56 2.35 -19.14 -8.23
N LEU A 57 1.43 -18.38 -7.63
CA LEU A 57 0.66 -17.43 -8.42
C LEU A 57 1.55 -16.23 -8.61
N HIS A 58 1.88 -15.98 -9.87
CA HIS A 58 2.83 -14.98 -10.31
C HIS A 58 2.59 -13.68 -9.55
N THR A 59 3.67 -13.22 -8.93
CA THR A 59 3.87 -11.81 -8.66
C THR A 59 3.55 -11.08 -9.96
N ASN A 60 2.52 -10.22 -9.98
CA ASN A 60 2.58 -9.05 -10.85
C ASN A 60 3.76 -8.24 -10.33
N ASP A 61 4.94 -8.65 -10.79
CA ASP A 61 6.20 -7.96 -10.66
C ASP A 61 6.01 -6.62 -11.34
N HIS A 62 5.79 -5.59 -10.53
CA HIS A 62 5.82 -4.23 -11.02
C HIS A 62 7.28 -3.77 -11.10
N ARG A 63 8.10 -4.46 -11.91
CA ARG A 63 9.29 -3.84 -12.49
C ARG A 63 9.00 -3.51 -13.95
N ASN A 64 8.40 -2.35 -14.15
CA ASN A 64 9.08 -1.30 -14.91
C ASN A 64 8.38 0.04 -14.65
N ALA A 65 8.93 0.84 -13.75
CA ALA A 65 8.74 2.28 -13.80
C ALA A 65 10.14 2.88 -13.82
N VAL A 66 10.57 3.23 -15.04
CA VAL A 66 11.68 4.14 -15.27
C VAL A 66 11.43 5.39 -14.43
N ARG A 67 12.34 5.70 -13.52
CA ARG A 67 12.38 6.99 -12.84
C ARG A 67 12.81 8.04 -13.86
N ILE A 68 11.87 8.76 -14.46
CA ILE A 68 12.15 10.10 -14.98
C ILE A 68 11.97 11.08 -13.83
N GLY A 69 12.97 11.95 -13.66
CA GLY A 69 13.32 12.62 -12.42
C GLY A 69 12.29 13.59 -11.81
N SER A 70 12.62 13.96 -10.57
CA SER A 70 11.97 14.93 -9.71
C SER A 70 11.77 16.30 -10.36
N ALA A 71 10.59 16.89 -10.18
CA ALA A 71 10.41 18.33 -10.12
C ALA A 71 9.47 18.65 -8.95
N MET A 72 9.99 19.33 -7.94
CA MET A 72 9.20 19.95 -6.88
C MET A 72 8.67 21.26 -7.44
N ASP A 73 7.37 21.35 -7.74
CA ASP A 73 6.78 22.66 -7.98
C ASP A 73 6.24 23.20 -6.65
N ARG A 74 7.00 24.12 -6.09
CA ARG A 74 6.61 24.97 -4.97
C ARG A 74 5.95 26.19 -5.61
N PRO A 75 4.62 26.38 -5.51
CA PRO A 75 4.02 27.59 -6.05
C PRO A 75 4.51 28.78 -5.22
N THR A 76 5.29 29.63 -5.87
CA THR A 76 5.70 30.93 -5.35
C THR A 76 4.56 31.90 -5.65
N VAL A 77 4.04 32.54 -4.61
CA VAL A 77 3.05 33.63 -4.70
C VAL A 77 3.58 34.71 -5.65
N LYS A 78 2.72 35.19 -6.55
CA LYS A 78 2.91 36.46 -7.27
C LYS A 78 1.73 37.36 -6.93
N ASP A 79 2.05 38.63 -6.68
CA ASP A 79 1.21 39.73 -6.22
C ASP A 79 -0.15 39.89 -6.94
#